data_AF-A0A2G6N7V8-F1
#
_entry.id   AF-A0A2G6N7V8-F1
#
_cell.length_a   1.000
_cell.length_b   1.000
_cell.length_c   1.000
_cell.angle_alpha   90.00
_cell.angle_beta   90.00
_cell.angle_gamma   90.00
#
_symmetry.space_group_name_H-M   'P 1'
#
loop_
_entity.id
_entity.type
_entity.pdbx_description
1 polymer ?
#
loop_
_entity_poly.entity_id
_entity_poly.type
_entity_poly.pdbx_seq_one_letter_code
_entity_poly.pdbx_strand_id
1 'polypeptide(L)' 'MTDQTPIDPILAQALDKISDFVKEVTGKEPSPAETADALTRYFVLNEIKDHIVMVRGEGKGS' A
#
# COMPACT_ATOMS: atom_id res chain seq x y z
N MET A 1 -11.22 15.56 -19.63
CA MET A 1 -9.81 15.10 -19.71
C MET A 1 -9.39 14.79 -18.30
N THR A 2 -9.27 13.52 -17.94
CA THR A 2 -8.65 13.15 -16.67
C THR A 2 -7.15 13.32 -16.85
N ASP A 3 -6.53 14.24 -16.12
CA ASP A 3 -5.08 14.31 -16.04
C ASP A 3 -4.58 12.95 -15.53
N GLN A 4 -4.01 12.16 -16.42
CA GLN A 4 -3.27 10.95 -16.04
C GLN A 4 -1.87 11.41 -15.67
N THR A 5 -1.72 11.95 -14.46
CA THR A 5 -0.40 12.10 -13.88
C THR A 5 0.23 10.71 -13.78
N PRO A 6 1.41 10.48 -14.37
CA PRO A 6 2.09 9.20 -14.25
C PRO A 6 2.30 8.87 -12.77
N ILE A 7 1.96 7.65 -12.37
CA ILE A 7 2.28 7.14 -11.03
C ILE A 7 3.80 6.92 -10.98
N ASP A 8 4.43 7.31 -9.87
CA ASP A 8 5.84 7.02 -9.62
C ASP A 8 6.12 5.51 -9.78
N PRO A 9 7.16 5.09 -10.51
CA PRO A 9 7.41 3.67 -10.78
C PRO A 9 7.58 2.81 -9.52
N ILE A 10 8.08 3.37 -8.42
CA ILE A 10 8.24 2.65 -7.16
C ILE A 10 6.87 2.41 -6.51
N LEU A 11 5.99 3.40 -6.57
CA LEU A 11 4.61 3.26 -6.10
C LEU A 11 3.82 2.26 -6.95
N ALA A 12 4.03 2.27 -8.27
CA ALA A 12 3.41 1.28 -9.16
C ALA A 12 3.83 -0.15 -8.78
N GLN A 13 5.13 -0.40 -8.57
CA GLN A 13 5.62 -1.71 -8.13
C GLN A 13 5.04 -2.14 -6.77
N ALA A 14 4.83 -1.20 -5.84
CA ALA A 14 4.19 -1.51 -4.56
C ALA A 14 2.73 -1.94 -4.74
N LEU A 15 1.99 -1.30 -5.66
CA LEU A 15 0.61 -1.68 -6.00
C LEU A 15 0.57 -3.06 -6.69
N ASP A 16 1.50 -3.35 -7.59
CA ASP A 16 1.62 -4.66 -8.23
C ASP A 16 1.86 -5.76 -7.20
N LYS A 17 2.77 -5.52 -6.24
CA LYS A 17 3.05 -6.46 -5.16
C LYS A 17 1.82 -6.74 -4.27
N ILE A 18 1.00 -5.72 -4.01
CA ILE A 18 -0.26 -5.90 -3.28
C ILE A 18 -1.22 -6.77 -4.10
N SER A 19 -1.36 -6.47 -5.40
CA SER A 19 -2.22 -7.22 -6.31
C SER A 19 -1.83 -8.70 -6.38
N ASP A 20 -0.53 -8.97 -6.59
CA ASP A 20 0.03 -10.31 -6.66
C ASP A 20 -0.21 -11.08 -5.35
N PHE A 21 0.06 -10.45 -4.20
CA PHE A 21 -0.18 -11.07 -2.90
C PHE A 21 -1.66 -11.45 -2.71
N VAL A 22 -2.57 -10.52 -2.98
CA VAL A 22 -4.02 -10.79 -2.83
C VAL A 22 -4.47 -11.90 -3.77
N LYS A 23 -3.97 -11.92 -5.00
CA LYS A 23 -4.26 -12.97 -5.98
C LYS A 23 -3.72 -14.32 -5.56
N GLU A 24 -2.49 -14.37 -5.03
CA GLU A 24 -1.86 -15.60 -4.55
C GLU A 24 -2.68 -16.21 -3.40
N VAL A 25 -3.13 -15.40 -2.43
CA VAL A 25 -3.80 -15.90 -1.23
C VAL A 25 -5.30 -16.12 -1.40
N THR A 26 -5.97 -15.38 -2.30
CA THR A 26 -7.43 -15.48 -2.50
C THR A 26 -7.84 -16.14 -3.82
N GLY A 27 -6.89 -16.33 -4.74
CA GLY A 27 -7.14 -16.77 -6.11
C GLY A 27 -7.75 -15.71 -7.03
N LYS A 28 -7.96 -14.47 -6.55
CA LYS A 28 -8.57 -13.38 -7.32
C LYS A 28 -7.76 -12.10 -7.19
N GLU A 29 -7.60 -11.43 -8.32
CA GLU A 29 -6.95 -10.12 -8.38
C GLU A 29 -7.89 -9.04 -7.82
N PRO A 30 -7.42 -8.15 -6.93
CA PRO A 30 -8.24 -7.06 -6.42
C PRO A 30 -8.46 -6.00 -7.49
N SER A 31 -9.62 -5.37 -7.49
CA SER A 31 -9.85 -4.17 -8.28
C SER A 31 -9.09 -2.97 -7.70
N PRO A 32 -8.77 -1.95 -8.52
CA PRO A 32 -8.15 -0.72 -8.01
C PRO A 32 -8.95 -0.04 -6.89
N ALA A 33 -10.29 -0.14 -6.93
CA ALA A 33 -11.17 0.42 -5.90
C ALA A 33 -11.04 -0.32 -4.57
N GLU A 34 -10.96 -1.66 -4.58
CA GLU A 34 -10.74 -2.46 -3.37
C GLU A 34 -9.37 -2.18 -2.76
N THR A 35 -8.33 -2.09 -3.59
CA THR A 35 -6.98 -1.73 -3.11
C THR A 35 -6.96 -0.33 -2.49
N ALA A 36 -7.61 0.65 -3.13
CA ALA A 36 -7.68 2.02 -2.60
C ALA A 36 -8.46 2.11 -1.27
N ASP A 37 -9.60 1.42 -1.16
CA ASP A 37 -10.37 1.35 0.09
C ASP A 37 -9.51 0.70 1.20
N ALA A 38 -8.88 -0.43 0.91
CA ALA A 38 -8.02 -1.15 1.87
C ALA A 38 -6.88 -0.28 2.39
N LEU A 39 -6.15 0.40 1.49
CA LEU A 39 -5.02 1.27 1.85
C LEU A 39 -5.40 2.49 2.70
N THR A 40 -6.69 2.88 2.69
CA THR A 40 -7.18 4.04 3.44
C THR A 40 -7.89 3.67 4.74
N ARG A 41 -7.98 2.38 5.10
CA ARG A 41 -8.55 1.95 6.39
C ARG A 41 -7.59 2.30 7.53
N TYR A 42 -8.15 2.78 8.65
CA TYR A 42 -7.39 3.32 9.79
C TYR A 42 -6.29 2.38 10.32
N PHE A 43 -6.56 1.08 10.42
CA PHE A 43 -5.56 0.12 10.89
C PHE A 43 -4.39 -0.01 9.90
N VAL A 44 -4.64 -0.03 8.59
CA VAL A 44 -3.59 -0.07 7.56
C VAL A 44 -2.75 1.20 7.58
N LEU A 45 -3.41 2.36 7.70
CA LEU A 45 -2.72 3.65 7.83
C LEU A 45 -1.80 3.68 9.07
N ASN A 46 -2.23 3.09 10.19
CA ASN A 46 -1.40 2.97 11.38
C ASN A 46 -0.18 2.08 11.16
N GLU A 47 -0.34 0.91 10.54
CA GLU A 47 0.78 0.01 10.21
C GLU A 47 1.79 0.68 9.28
N ILE A 48 1.33 1.39 8.25
CA ILE A 48 2.19 2.16 7.35
C ILE A 48 2.97 3.23 8.13
N LYS A 49 2.27 4.00 8.97
CA LYS A 49 2.90 5.04 9.82
C LYS A 49 3.92 4.44 10.78
N ASP A 50 3.58 3.36 11.49
CA ASP A 50 4.46 2.70 12.46
C ASP A 50 5.70 2.13 11.78
N HIS A 51 5.56 1.52 10.60
CA HIS A 51 6.70 1.04 9.81
C HIS A 51 7.62 2.18 9.38
N ILE A 52 7.07 3.31 8.91
CA ILE A 52 7.87 4.49 8.51
C ILE A 52 8.63 5.07 9.71
N VAL A 53 7.97 5.24 10.86
CA VAL A 53 8.60 5.73 12.10
C VAL A 53 9.71 4.79 12.57
N MET A 54 9.48 3.48 12.51
CA MET A 54 10.49 2.47 12.83
C MET A 54 11.72 2.60 11.92
N VAL A 55 11.53 2.68 10.60
CA VAL A 55 12.63 2.81 9.62
C VAL A 55 13.39 4.11 9.78
N ARG A 56 12.73 5.19 10.19
CA ARG A 56 13.37 6.48 10.50
C ARG A 56 14.19 6.48 11.79
N GLY A 57 14.12 5.42 12.59
CA GLY A 57 14.75 5.37 13.92
C GLY A 57 14.06 6.26 14.96
N GLU A 58 12.82 6.70 14.67
CA GLU A 58 11.99 7.50 15.57
C GLU A 58 11.14 6.61 16.50
N GLY A 59 11.17 5.29 16.28
CA GLY A 59 10.59 4.30 17.19
C GLY A 59 11.37 4.27 18.50
N LYS A 60 10.69 4.57 19.61
CA LYS A 60 11.25 4.59 20.98
C LYS A 60 12.29 3.50 21.17
N GLY A 61 13.53 3.93 21.40
CA GLY A 61 14.58 3.06 21.91
C GLY A 61 14.08 2.31 23.15
N SER A 62 14.28 1.00 23.15
CA SER A 62 14.37 0.22 24.37
C SER A 62 15.83 0.17 24.81
#